data_AF-A0A0S1MK18-F1
#
_entry.id   AF-A0A0S1MK18-F1
#
_cell.length_a   1.000
_cell.length_b   1.000
_cell.length_c   1.000
_cell.angle_alpha   90.00
_cell.angle_beta   90.00
_cell.angle_gamma   90.00
#
_symmetry.space_group_name_H-M   'P 1'
#
loop_
_entity.id
_entity.type
_entity.pdbx_description
1 polymer ?
#
loop_
_entity_poly.entity_id
_entity_poly.type
_entity_poly.pdbx_seq_one_letter_code
_entity_poly.pdbx_strand_id
1 'polypeptide(L)'
;MMRNECGYNGRMAYWEEFSDAGNFRNSAFLRDFGGSGDSDGYVHDNEFSTIDLNLGPGLENHRRKLRRSINDTASAMGSQQYVDEAMSKNTFVEFLATIRSFSHLAGHNGVGGELGDVQTAPVDIIFFSHHIYIDYLWDKWQRARPEARLFDIQRSGYETQANPIVETNYMTDISFLGLAPSVPMYSALDTQGGFLCYVYE
;
A
#
# COMPACT_ATOMS: atom_id res chain seq x y z
N MET A 1 -15.73 6.90 0.86
CA MET A 1 -16.07 6.42 2.21
C MET A 1 -15.68 7.42 3.30
N MET A 2 -14.40 7.53 3.73
CA MET A 2 -14.00 8.41 4.86
C MET A 2 -14.61 9.83 4.85
N ARG A 3 -14.56 10.54 3.73
CA ARG A 3 -15.13 11.90 3.63
C ARG A 3 -16.67 11.90 3.63
N ASN A 4 -17.27 11.06 2.80
CA ASN A 4 -18.71 11.09 2.50
C ASN A 4 -19.57 10.38 3.55
N GLU A 5 -19.01 9.43 4.29
CA GLU A 5 -19.74 8.58 5.25
C GLU A 5 -19.29 8.81 6.69
N CYS A 6 -18.05 9.23 6.91
CA CYS A 6 -17.48 9.44 8.26
C CYS A 6 -17.18 10.92 8.56
N GLY A 7 -17.46 11.85 7.63
CA GLY A 7 -17.26 13.28 7.83
C GLY A 7 -15.78 13.71 7.90
N TYR A 8 -14.85 12.89 7.40
CA TYR A 8 -13.42 13.19 7.44
C TYR A 8 -13.04 14.32 6.48
N ASN A 9 -12.54 15.43 7.03
CA ASN A 9 -12.12 16.61 6.25
C ASN A 9 -10.60 16.82 6.24
N GLY A 10 -9.82 15.93 6.88
CA GLY A 10 -8.37 16.02 6.93
C GLY A 10 -7.66 15.59 5.65
N ARG A 11 -6.33 15.58 5.70
CA ARG A 11 -5.44 15.06 4.66
C ARG A 11 -5.14 13.58 4.92
N MET A 12 -5.15 12.76 3.88
CA MET A 12 -4.71 11.37 4.05
C MET A 12 -3.22 11.35 4.39
N ALA A 13 -2.86 10.66 5.47
CA ALA A 13 -1.47 10.52 5.90
C ALA A 13 -0.83 9.30 5.22
N TYR A 14 0.46 9.38 4.96
CA TYR A 14 1.27 8.24 4.54
C TYR A 14 2.44 8.07 5.51
N TRP A 15 3.01 6.87 5.50
CA TRP A 15 4.18 6.55 6.30
C TRP A 15 5.42 6.55 5.41
N GLU A 16 6.34 7.48 5.66
CA GLU A 16 7.63 7.53 4.96
C GLU A 16 8.56 6.42 5.46
N GLU A 17 8.26 5.17 5.07
CA GLU A 17 8.81 3.93 5.65
C GLU A 17 10.34 3.85 5.64
N PHE A 18 11.02 4.43 4.65
CA PHE A 18 12.48 4.36 4.58
C PHE A 18 13.16 5.03 5.79
N SER A 19 12.49 5.99 6.43
CA SER A 19 13.01 6.69 7.61
C SER A 19 13.08 5.77 8.84
N ASP A 20 12.22 4.76 8.90
CA ASP A 20 12.15 3.76 9.97
C ASP A 20 12.73 2.40 9.54
N ALA A 21 13.25 2.26 8.31
CA ALA A 21 13.72 0.99 7.77
C ALA A 21 14.78 0.34 8.66
N GLY A 22 14.58 -0.94 9.02
CA GLY A 22 15.43 -1.66 9.97
C GLY A 22 15.10 -1.39 11.44
N ASN A 23 14.07 -0.59 11.72
CA ASN A 23 13.69 -0.17 13.07
C ASN A 23 12.18 0.15 13.18
N PHE A 24 11.33 -0.51 12.39
CA PHE A 24 9.88 -0.33 12.44
C PHE A 24 9.32 -0.48 13.85
N ARG A 25 9.92 -1.34 14.69
CA ARG A 25 9.47 -1.55 16.07
C ARG A 25 9.39 -0.28 16.90
N ASN A 26 10.27 0.68 16.60
CA ASN A 26 10.36 1.96 17.31
C ASN A 26 9.79 3.14 16.51
N SER A 27 9.14 2.89 15.36
CA SER A 27 8.51 3.90 14.52
C SER A 27 7.50 4.73 15.31
N ALA A 28 7.63 6.06 15.24
CA ALA A 28 6.63 6.95 15.82
C ALA A 28 5.28 6.82 15.10
N PHE A 29 5.32 6.66 13.78
CA PHE A 29 4.12 6.44 12.98
C PHE A 29 3.35 5.22 13.46
N LEU A 30 4.01 4.05 13.56
CA LEU A 30 3.32 2.86 14.04
C LEU A 30 2.71 3.03 15.43
N ARG A 31 3.40 3.73 16.36
CA ARG A 31 2.88 4.00 17.71
C ARG A 31 1.56 4.80 17.69
N ASP A 32 1.41 5.76 16.78
CA ASP A 32 0.15 6.51 16.63
C ASP A 32 -1.01 5.59 16.24
N PHE A 33 -0.71 4.47 15.59
CA PHE A 33 -1.67 3.43 15.18
C PHE A 33 -1.67 2.19 16.08
N GLY A 34 -1.24 2.30 17.34
CA GLY A 34 -1.25 1.20 18.33
C GLY A 34 0.06 0.42 18.43
N GLY A 35 1.09 0.78 17.67
CA GLY A 35 2.45 0.31 17.84
C GLY A 35 2.67 -1.16 17.46
N SER A 36 3.69 -1.75 18.08
CA SER A 36 4.07 -3.16 17.92
C SER A 36 3.16 -4.06 18.74
N GLY A 37 3.00 -5.31 18.30
CA GLY A 37 2.38 -6.33 19.14
C GLY A 37 3.29 -6.82 20.27
N ASP A 38 2.68 -7.48 21.27
CA ASP A 38 3.38 -8.19 22.34
C ASP A 38 4.13 -9.46 21.85
N SER A 39 4.53 -10.34 22.75
CA SER A 39 5.20 -11.61 22.39
C SER A 39 4.35 -12.54 21.53
N ASP A 40 3.02 -12.44 21.65
CA ASP A 40 2.05 -13.17 20.83
C ASP A 40 1.56 -12.30 19.65
N GLY A 41 2.12 -11.10 19.48
CA GLY A 41 1.80 -10.15 18.43
C GLY A 41 0.56 -9.31 18.70
N TYR A 42 -0.12 -9.40 19.85
CA TYR A 42 -1.34 -8.61 20.08
C TYR A 42 -1.03 -7.12 20.29
N VAL A 43 -1.78 -6.26 19.59
CA VAL A 43 -1.73 -4.80 19.77
C VAL A 43 -2.58 -4.41 20.97
N HIS A 44 -2.00 -3.70 21.94
CA HIS A 44 -2.65 -3.32 23.21
C HIS A 44 -2.85 -1.82 23.39
N ASP A 45 -2.31 -1.00 22.49
CA ASP A 45 -2.31 0.45 22.64
C ASP A 45 -3.49 1.10 21.89
N ASN A 46 -4.00 2.18 22.49
CA ASN A 46 -4.97 3.12 21.91
C ASN A 46 -6.29 2.44 21.48
N GLU A 47 -7.01 3.07 20.56
CA GLU A 47 -8.29 2.59 20.03
C GLU A 47 -8.14 1.27 19.25
N PHE A 48 -6.93 0.99 18.74
CA PHE A 48 -6.59 -0.19 17.94
C PHE A 48 -6.57 -1.49 18.75
N SER A 49 -6.38 -1.42 20.07
CA SER A 49 -6.48 -2.58 20.98
C SER A 49 -7.87 -3.20 21.04
N THR A 50 -8.90 -2.41 20.72
CA THR A 50 -10.30 -2.82 20.87
C THR A 50 -10.92 -3.36 19.58
N ILE A 51 -10.26 -3.18 18.44
CA ILE A 51 -10.79 -3.58 17.13
C ILE A 51 -10.93 -5.11 17.05
N ASP A 52 -12.13 -5.55 16.64
CA ASP A 52 -12.38 -6.94 16.28
C ASP A 52 -12.31 -7.10 14.76
N LEU A 53 -11.40 -7.95 14.32
CA LEU A 53 -11.25 -8.34 12.92
C LEU A 53 -12.06 -9.60 12.68
N ASN A 54 -12.76 -9.69 11.56
CA ASN A 54 -13.59 -10.85 11.21
C ASN A 54 -13.09 -11.63 9.99
N LEU A 55 -12.20 -11.04 9.19
CA LEU A 55 -11.64 -11.64 7.97
C LEU A 55 -10.21 -12.10 8.20
N GLY A 56 -9.84 -13.21 7.59
CA GLY A 56 -8.54 -13.85 7.73
C GLY A 56 -8.43 -14.76 8.97
N PRO A 57 -7.27 -15.40 9.17
CA PRO A 57 -6.13 -15.41 8.24
C PRO A 57 -6.48 -16.11 6.91
N GLY A 58 -5.83 -15.70 5.82
CA GLY A 58 -6.10 -16.16 4.47
C GLY A 58 -7.54 -15.87 4.04
N LEU A 59 -8.29 -16.91 3.67
CA LEU A 59 -9.67 -16.80 3.20
C LEU A 59 -10.71 -17.17 4.28
N GLU A 60 -10.28 -17.27 5.54
CA GLU A 60 -11.15 -17.66 6.65
C GLU A 60 -11.94 -16.48 7.23
N ASN A 61 -13.04 -16.78 7.91
CA ASN A 61 -13.79 -15.82 8.72
C ASN A 61 -13.58 -16.12 10.20
N HIS A 62 -12.57 -15.51 10.82
CA HIS A 62 -12.22 -15.73 12.21
C HIS A 62 -12.18 -14.43 13.01
N ARG A 63 -13.07 -14.33 14.02
CA ARG A 63 -13.11 -13.16 14.92
C ARG A 63 -11.90 -13.14 15.86
N ARG A 64 -11.06 -12.12 15.76
CA ARG A 64 -9.84 -11.95 16.57
C ARG A 64 -9.47 -10.49 16.80
N LYS A 65 -8.51 -10.25 17.68
CA LYS A 65 -7.88 -8.94 17.88
C LYS A 65 -6.75 -8.71 16.86
N LEU A 66 -6.45 -7.45 16.60
CA LEU A 66 -5.34 -7.03 15.73
C LEU A 66 -4.00 -7.59 16.26
N ARG A 67 -3.22 -8.17 15.34
CA ARG A 67 -1.87 -8.64 15.63
C ARG A 67 -0.83 -8.00 14.70
N ARG A 68 0.31 -7.60 15.25
CA ARG A 68 1.51 -7.14 14.54
C ARG A 68 2.74 -7.83 15.09
N SER A 69 3.52 -8.40 14.19
CA SER A 69 4.74 -9.15 14.53
C SER A 69 5.93 -8.53 13.80
N ILE A 70 6.39 -7.38 14.32
CA ILE A 70 7.39 -6.57 13.64
C ILE A 70 8.65 -7.38 13.33
N ASN A 71 9.09 -7.31 12.09
CA ASN A 71 10.32 -7.91 11.59
C ASN A 71 11.24 -6.81 11.04
N ASP A 72 12.11 -6.31 11.90
CA ASP A 72 13.01 -5.22 11.55
C ASP A 72 13.98 -5.62 10.40
N THR A 73 14.38 -6.89 10.32
CA THR A 73 15.18 -7.41 9.19
C THR A 73 14.44 -7.28 7.85
N ALA A 74 13.15 -7.63 7.81
CA ALA A 74 12.35 -7.46 6.60
C ALA A 74 12.13 -5.97 6.28
N SER A 75 11.90 -5.14 7.31
CA SER A 75 11.71 -3.70 7.15
C SER A 75 12.94 -2.98 6.55
N ALA A 76 14.15 -3.53 6.73
CA ALA A 76 15.36 -2.95 6.16
C ALA A 76 15.35 -2.92 4.61
N MET A 77 14.52 -3.75 3.97
CA MET A 77 14.28 -3.70 2.53
C MET A 77 13.53 -2.43 2.08
N GLY A 78 12.96 -1.66 3.01
CA GLY A 78 12.35 -0.36 2.75
C GLY A 78 13.34 0.80 2.72
N SER A 79 14.64 0.54 2.89
CA SER A 79 15.67 1.58 2.99
C SER A 79 15.82 2.43 1.72
N GLN A 80 16.39 3.62 1.90
CA GLN A 80 16.58 4.62 0.84
C GLN A 80 17.29 4.05 -0.41
N GLN A 81 18.22 3.10 -0.26
CA GLN A 81 18.93 2.50 -1.39
C GLN A 81 17.97 1.84 -2.41
N TYR A 82 16.90 1.19 -1.94
CA TYR A 82 15.94 0.51 -2.81
C TYR A 82 14.91 1.49 -3.39
N VAL A 83 14.61 2.57 -2.64
CA VAL A 83 13.85 3.70 -3.18
C VAL A 83 14.61 4.34 -4.33
N ASP A 84 15.91 4.62 -4.16
CA ASP A 84 16.78 5.18 -5.20
C ASP A 84 16.88 4.24 -6.41
N GLU A 85 16.96 2.93 -6.15
CA GLU A 85 16.94 1.93 -7.22
C GLU A 85 15.64 1.99 -8.03
N ALA A 86 14.47 2.08 -7.38
CA ALA A 86 13.19 2.21 -8.05
C ALA A 86 13.13 3.50 -8.89
N MET A 87 13.60 4.63 -8.33
CA MET A 87 13.63 5.91 -9.04
C MET A 87 14.50 5.88 -10.32
N SER A 88 15.52 5.03 -10.33
CA SER A 88 16.44 4.86 -11.47
C SER A 88 15.82 4.13 -12.68
N LYS A 89 14.70 3.41 -12.50
CA LYS A 89 14.12 2.57 -13.56
C LYS A 89 13.53 3.41 -14.68
N ASN A 90 13.68 2.96 -15.92
CA ASN A 90 13.21 3.72 -17.09
C ASN A 90 11.79 3.36 -17.49
N THR A 91 11.38 2.12 -17.25
CA THR A 91 10.06 1.59 -17.60
C THR A 91 9.23 1.26 -16.37
N PHE A 92 7.91 1.27 -16.51
CA PHE A 92 6.99 0.93 -15.44
C PHE A 92 7.15 -0.50 -14.95
N VAL A 93 7.36 -1.47 -15.86
CA VAL A 93 7.54 -2.88 -15.47
C VAL A 93 8.78 -3.08 -14.60
N GLU A 94 9.87 -2.35 -14.87
CA GLU A 94 11.08 -2.37 -14.04
C GLU A 94 10.84 -1.69 -12.69
N PHE A 95 10.18 -0.52 -12.69
CA PHE A 95 9.80 0.20 -11.47
C PHE A 95 8.92 -0.67 -10.57
N LEU A 96 7.84 -1.24 -11.12
CA LEU A 96 6.91 -2.11 -10.45
C LEU A 96 7.62 -3.35 -9.87
N ALA A 97 8.50 -3.99 -10.64
CA ALA A 97 9.27 -5.12 -10.16
C ALA A 97 10.14 -4.75 -8.94
N THR A 98 10.85 -3.62 -9.00
CA THR A 98 11.68 -3.14 -7.88
C THR A 98 10.85 -2.79 -6.65
N ILE A 99 9.75 -2.05 -6.81
CA ILE A 99 8.83 -1.72 -5.70
C ILE A 99 8.29 -2.99 -5.05
N ARG A 100 7.84 -3.97 -5.85
CA ARG A 100 7.30 -5.24 -5.37
C ARG A 100 8.35 -6.09 -4.66
N SER A 101 9.60 -6.07 -5.09
CA SER A 101 10.68 -6.84 -4.46
C SER A 101 11.19 -6.24 -3.17
N PHE A 102 11.02 -4.93 -2.97
CA PHE A 102 11.58 -4.20 -1.84
C PHE A 102 10.50 -3.45 -1.05
N SER A 103 10.29 -2.15 -1.30
CA SER A 103 9.45 -1.28 -0.46
C SER A 103 8.07 -1.86 -0.13
N HIS A 104 7.38 -2.46 -1.10
CA HIS A 104 6.08 -3.08 -0.86
C HIS A 104 6.17 -4.28 0.11
N LEU A 105 7.12 -5.20 -0.13
CA LEU A 105 7.34 -6.32 0.79
C LEU A 105 7.86 -5.86 2.15
N ALA A 106 8.62 -4.77 2.21
CA ALA A 106 9.15 -4.22 3.44
C ALA A 106 8.04 -3.70 4.36
N GLY A 107 7.07 -2.96 3.83
CA GLY A 107 5.91 -2.50 4.61
C GLY A 107 5.10 -3.67 5.16
N HIS A 108 4.66 -4.58 4.27
CA HIS A 108 3.88 -5.77 4.66
C HIS A 108 4.60 -6.67 5.65
N ASN A 109 5.79 -7.18 5.29
CA ASN A 109 6.51 -8.16 6.11
C ASN A 109 7.27 -7.50 7.28
N GLY A 110 7.58 -6.21 7.18
CA GLY A 110 8.20 -5.46 8.26
C GLY A 110 7.24 -5.24 9.41
N VAL A 111 5.97 -4.97 9.15
CA VAL A 111 4.92 -4.93 10.20
C VAL A 111 4.51 -6.35 10.61
N GLY A 112 4.38 -7.26 9.63
CA GLY A 112 3.98 -8.64 9.87
C GLY A 112 2.57 -8.74 10.47
N GLY A 113 2.28 -9.86 11.15
CA GLY A 113 0.94 -10.12 11.71
C GLY A 113 -0.13 -10.04 10.63
N GLU A 114 -1.18 -9.25 10.88
CA GLU A 114 -2.28 -9.08 9.94
C GLU A 114 -1.84 -8.38 8.63
N LEU A 115 -0.93 -7.41 8.70
CA LEU A 115 -0.46 -6.72 7.49
C LEU A 115 0.39 -7.65 6.60
N GLY A 116 1.05 -8.66 7.19
CA GLY A 116 1.82 -9.66 6.44
C GLY A 116 0.96 -10.69 5.71
N ASP A 117 -0.33 -10.81 6.04
CA ASP A 117 -1.26 -11.68 5.33
C ASP A 117 -1.77 -11.00 4.06
N VAL A 118 -1.11 -11.23 2.93
CA VAL A 118 -1.42 -10.52 1.67
C VAL A 118 -2.88 -10.63 1.21
N GLN A 119 -3.62 -11.66 1.63
CA GLN A 119 -5.03 -11.85 1.24
C GLN A 119 -5.96 -10.94 2.03
N THR A 120 -5.58 -10.61 3.27
CA THR A 120 -6.43 -9.87 4.20
C THR A 120 -5.74 -8.66 4.82
N ALA A 121 -4.55 -8.28 4.36
CA ALA A 121 -3.75 -7.17 4.87
C ALA A 121 -4.53 -5.86 5.12
N PRO A 122 -5.53 -5.47 4.30
CA PRO A 122 -6.35 -4.28 4.57
C PRO A 122 -7.11 -4.29 5.91
N VAL A 123 -7.17 -5.42 6.64
CA VAL A 123 -7.74 -5.47 7.99
C VAL A 123 -6.88 -4.72 9.02
N ASP A 124 -5.58 -4.51 8.77
CA ASP A 124 -4.75 -3.58 9.52
C ASP A 124 -4.79 -2.20 8.84
N ILE A 125 -5.17 -1.16 9.60
CA ILE A 125 -5.28 0.21 9.10
C ILE A 125 -3.97 0.75 8.50
N ILE A 126 -2.81 0.21 8.92
CA ILE A 126 -1.50 0.59 8.36
C ILE A 126 -1.44 0.33 6.86
N PHE A 127 -2.19 -0.65 6.35
CA PHE A 127 -2.29 -0.96 4.92
C PHE A 127 -2.51 0.29 4.06
N PHE A 128 -3.43 1.16 4.47
CA PHE A 128 -3.75 2.35 3.69
C PHE A 128 -2.59 3.34 3.68
N SER A 129 -1.93 3.54 4.81
CA SER A 129 -0.78 4.45 4.90
C SER A 129 0.45 3.92 4.14
N HIS A 130 0.67 2.60 4.19
CA HIS A 130 1.66 1.91 3.38
C HIS A 130 1.39 2.12 1.88
N HIS A 131 0.18 1.84 1.42
CA HIS A 131 -0.15 1.96 0.01
C HIS A 131 -0.21 3.42 -0.49
N ILE A 132 -0.53 4.39 0.36
CA ILE A 132 -0.39 5.81 -0.01
C ILE A 132 1.09 6.17 -0.18
N TYR A 133 2.00 5.59 0.61
CA TYR A 133 3.44 5.77 0.42
C TYR A 133 3.95 5.09 -0.85
N ILE A 134 3.44 3.91 -1.20
CA ILE A 134 3.73 3.26 -2.49
C ILE A 134 3.24 4.12 -3.66
N ASP A 135 2.05 4.72 -3.55
CA ASP A 135 1.53 5.66 -4.55
C ASP A 135 2.37 6.94 -4.64
N TYR A 136 2.86 7.47 -3.52
CA TYR A 136 3.82 8.58 -3.50
C TYR A 136 5.10 8.24 -4.28
N LEU A 137 5.66 7.05 -4.07
CA LEU A 137 6.84 6.61 -4.84
C LEU A 137 6.53 6.51 -6.33
N TRP A 138 5.33 6.06 -6.69
CA TRP A 138 4.91 5.97 -8.09
C TRP A 138 4.73 7.36 -8.73
N ASP A 139 4.00 8.28 -8.09
CA ASP A 139 3.85 9.66 -8.55
C ASP A 139 5.23 10.32 -8.69
N LYS A 140 6.11 10.20 -7.68
CA LYS A 140 7.49 10.72 -7.73
C LYS A 140 8.26 10.19 -8.94
N TRP A 141 8.16 8.88 -9.23
CA TRP A 141 8.79 8.29 -10.41
C TRP A 141 8.21 8.83 -11.71
N GLN A 142 6.88 8.97 -11.83
CA GLN A 142 6.21 9.54 -12.99
C GLN A 142 6.64 11.00 -13.23
N ARG A 143 6.59 11.83 -12.19
CA ARG A 143 6.89 13.27 -12.25
C ARG A 143 8.34 13.58 -12.62
N ALA A 144 9.27 12.65 -12.42
CA ALA A 144 10.65 12.82 -12.86
C ALA A 144 10.84 12.81 -14.39
N ARG A 145 9.95 12.14 -15.15
CA ARG A 145 9.90 12.16 -16.63
C ARG A 145 8.46 11.96 -17.14
N PRO A 146 7.56 12.94 -16.95
CA PRO A 146 6.12 12.74 -17.14
C PRO A 146 5.76 12.35 -18.59
N GLU A 147 6.43 12.92 -19.58
CA GLU A 147 6.21 12.60 -21.00
C GLU A 147 6.43 11.12 -21.34
N ALA A 148 7.34 10.45 -20.62
CA ALA A 148 7.67 9.04 -20.84
C ALA A 148 6.98 8.10 -19.85
N ARG A 149 6.60 8.58 -18.66
CA ARG A 149 6.25 7.72 -17.53
C ARG A 149 4.80 7.82 -17.05
N LEU A 150 4.12 8.94 -17.28
CA LEU A 150 2.79 9.18 -16.72
C LEU A 150 1.78 8.12 -17.19
N PHE A 151 1.87 7.72 -18.46
CA PHE A 151 1.01 6.71 -19.05
C PHE A 151 1.74 5.38 -19.31
N ASP A 152 2.97 5.19 -18.85
CA ASP A 152 3.64 3.90 -19.02
C ASP A 152 3.01 2.86 -18.09
N ILE A 153 2.24 1.94 -18.67
CA ILE A 153 1.65 0.78 -18.01
C ILE A 153 1.94 -0.52 -18.77
N GLN A 154 2.94 -0.49 -19.66
CA GLN A 154 3.26 -1.64 -20.48
C GLN A 154 3.68 -2.80 -19.58
N ARG A 155 3.11 -3.99 -19.84
CA ARG A 155 3.41 -5.22 -19.08
C ARG A 155 3.14 -5.07 -17.57
N SER A 156 2.14 -4.27 -17.22
CA SER A 156 1.68 -4.05 -15.83
C SER A 156 1.06 -5.31 -15.19
N GLY A 157 0.68 -6.29 -15.99
CA GLY A 157 0.11 -7.55 -15.54
C GLY A 157 -1.11 -7.93 -16.36
N TYR A 158 -1.99 -8.71 -15.75
CA TYR A 158 -3.19 -9.23 -16.38
C TYR A 158 -4.44 -8.81 -15.60
N GLU A 159 -5.51 -8.48 -16.31
CA GLU A 159 -6.82 -8.20 -15.74
C GLU A 159 -7.46 -9.48 -15.19
N THR A 160 -7.20 -10.61 -15.83
CA THR A 160 -7.78 -11.91 -15.48
C THR A 160 -6.77 -12.81 -14.77
N GLN A 161 -7.23 -13.50 -13.72
CA GLN A 161 -6.44 -14.53 -13.02
C GLN A 161 -6.59 -15.93 -13.65
N ALA A 162 -7.43 -16.06 -14.68
CA ALA A 162 -7.70 -17.32 -15.39
C ALA A 162 -7.94 -17.06 -16.89
N ASN A 163 -7.92 -18.13 -17.69
CA ASN A 163 -8.10 -18.03 -19.14
C ASN A 163 -9.49 -17.50 -19.54
N PRO A 164 -9.59 -16.65 -20.58
CA PRO A 164 -8.48 -16.12 -21.37
C PRO A 164 -7.66 -15.09 -20.59
N ILE A 165 -6.33 -15.17 -20.71
CA ILE A 165 -5.40 -14.19 -20.13
C ILE A 165 -5.51 -12.89 -20.93
N VAL A 166 -5.91 -11.82 -20.27
CA VAL A 166 -6.04 -10.48 -20.86
C VAL A 166 -5.04 -9.55 -20.21
N GLU A 167 -4.13 -8.97 -21.00
CA GLU A 167 -3.18 -7.96 -20.51
C GLU A 167 -3.90 -6.67 -20.12
N THR A 168 -3.49 -6.12 -18.98
CA THR A 168 -3.95 -4.81 -18.53
C THR A 168 -3.55 -3.74 -19.54
N ASN A 169 -4.51 -2.88 -19.91
CA ASN A 169 -4.28 -1.75 -20.79
C ASN A 169 -5.07 -0.52 -20.31
N TYR A 170 -4.98 0.59 -21.04
CA TYR A 170 -5.60 1.87 -20.67
C TYR A 170 -7.12 1.78 -20.46
N MET A 171 -7.78 0.89 -21.19
CA MET A 171 -9.23 0.71 -21.16
C MET A 171 -9.67 -0.38 -20.18
N THR A 172 -8.75 -1.05 -19.48
CA THR A 172 -9.11 -1.99 -18.40
C THR A 172 -9.91 -1.24 -17.34
N ASP A 173 -11.08 -1.78 -17.00
CA ASP A 173 -11.97 -1.19 -16.00
C ASP A 173 -11.48 -1.55 -14.59
N ILE A 174 -11.16 -0.53 -13.79
CA ILE A 174 -10.89 -0.67 -12.37
C ILE A 174 -12.24 -0.72 -11.64
N SER A 175 -12.60 -1.90 -11.15
CA SER A 175 -13.83 -2.12 -10.39
C SER A 175 -13.60 -1.96 -8.89
N PHE A 176 -14.45 -1.16 -8.24
CA PHE A 176 -14.48 -1.01 -6.78
C PHE A 176 -15.56 -1.86 -6.12
N LEU A 177 -16.11 -2.86 -6.82
CA LEU A 177 -17.11 -3.80 -6.30
C LEU A 177 -18.32 -3.12 -5.62
N GLY A 178 -18.75 -1.96 -6.16
CA GLY A 178 -19.87 -1.18 -5.65
C GLY A 178 -19.53 -0.15 -4.57
N LEU A 179 -18.27 -0.06 -4.12
CA LEU A 179 -17.83 0.97 -3.16
C LEU A 179 -17.63 2.35 -3.81
N ALA A 180 -17.38 2.37 -5.12
CA ALA A 180 -17.28 3.56 -5.95
C ALA A 180 -17.61 3.21 -7.41
N PRO A 181 -17.90 4.19 -8.28
CA PRO A 181 -18.03 3.95 -9.71
C PRO A 181 -16.74 3.36 -10.29
N SER A 182 -16.87 2.35 -11.15
CA SER A 182 -15.73 1.84 -11.92
C SER A 182 -15.20 2.91 -12.86
N VAL A 183 -13.88 2.90 -13.09
CA VAL A 183 -13.22 3.86 -13.98
C VAL A 183 -12.20 3.15 -14.88
N PRO A 184 -11.95 3.66 -16.09
CA PRO A 184 -10.91 3.11 -16.94
C PRO A 184 -9.53 3.42 -16.36
N MET A 185 -8.59 2.48 -16.51
CA MET A 185 -7.21 2.56 -15.99
C MET A 185 -6.56 3.92 -16.28
N TYR A 186 -6.66 4.43 -17.51
CA TYR A 186 -6.02 5.70 -17.90
C TYR A 186 -6.41 6.90 -17.02
N SER A 187 -7.62 6.88 -16.45
CA SER A 187 -8.12 7.99 -15.62
C SER A 187 -7.46 8.06 -14.25
N ALA A 188 -6.87 6.96 -13.79
CA ALA A 188 -6.21 6.85 -12.49
C ALA A 188 -4.68 6.96 -12.57
N LEU A 189 -4.10 7.15 -13.76
CA LEU A 189 -2.64 7.20 -13.94
C LEU A 189 -2.01 8.56 -13.62
N ASP A 190 -2.80 9.64 -13.60
CA ASP A 190 -2.34 10.98 -13.22
C ASP A 190 -3.12 11.44 -11.99
N THR A 191 -2.39 11.67 -10.89
CA THR A 191 -2.93 12.18 -9.62
C THR A 191 -3.61 13.55 -9.76
N GLN A 192 -3.37 14.26 -10.88
CA GLN A 192 -3.96 15.55 -11.24
C GLN A 192 -4.77 15.49 -12.56
N GLY A 193 -5.09 14.28 -13.05
CA GLY A 193 -5.68 14.04 -14.38
C GLY A 193 -7.21 14.13 -14.47
N GLY A 194 -7.91 14.51 -13.40
CA GLY A 194 -9.35 14.74 -13.41
C GLY A 194 -10.12 13.81 -12.47
N PHE A 195 -10.09 12.49 -12.70
CA PHE A 195 -10.68 11.52 -11.76
C PHE A 195 -9.99 11.60 -10.39
N LEU A 196 -8.67 11.78 -10.41
CA LEU A 196 -7.86 12.14 -9.26
C LEU A 196 -7.51 13.64 -9.30
N CYS A 197 -7.40 14.24 -8.12
CA CYS A 197 -7.00 15.63 -7.93
C CYS A 197 -6.31 15.80 -6.57
N TYR A 198 -5.09 15.29 -6.46
CA TYR A 198 -4.25 15.45 -5.26
C TYR A 198 -2.77 15.56 -5.63
N VAL A 199 -1.99 16.01 -4.65
CA VAL A 199 -0.53 16.06 -4.69
C VAL A 199 0.02 15.54 -3.37
N TYR A 200 1.29 15.16 -3.39
CA TYR A 200 2.07 14.86 -2.20
C TYR A 200 2.84 16.10 -1.73
N GLU A 201 2.95 16.27 -0.42
CA GLU A 201 3.71 17.33 0.25
C GLU A 201 4.80 16.74 1.13
#